data_AF-K1TYE6-F1
#
_entry.id   AF-K1TYE6-F1
#
_cell.length_a   1.000
_cell.length_b   1.000
_cell.length_c   1.000
_cell.angle_alpha   90.00
_cell.angle_beta   90.00
_cell.angle_gamma   90.00
#
_symmetry.space_group_name_H-M   'P 1'
#
loop_
_entity.id
_entity.type
_entity.pdbx_description
1 polymer ?
#
loop_
_entity_poly.entity_id
_entity_poly.type
_entity_poly.pdbx_seq_one_letter_code
_entity_poly.pdbx_strand_id
1 'polypeptide(L)'
;AKQIVKNASVLADSLLEKGFNLVSGGTDNHLMLVDLQPFNITGKELEKKLDEVYITVNKNAIPNDPQSPFVTSGVRIGTPAVTTRGLKEDDMKQIAQCIYLTATDFDNSADKVRETVTEICRKYPLYE
;
A
#
# COMPACT_ATOMS: atom_id res chain seq x y z
N ALA A 1 -15.30 -8.36 -10.43
CA ALA A 1 -14.11 -7.80 -11.13
C ALA A 1 -14.09 -6.27 -11.17
N LYS A 2 -15.14 -5.57 -11.63
CA LYS A 2 -15.13 -4.09 -11.79
C LYS A 2 -14.66 -3.31 -10.56
N GLN A 3 -15.13 -3.66 -9.35
CA GLN A 3 -14.73 -2.97 -8.12
C GLN A 3 -13.23 -3.14 -7.80
N ILE A 4 -12.64 -4.29 -8.11
CA ILE A 4 -11.22 -4.56 -7.83
C ILE A 4 -10.35 -3.57 -8.63
N VAL A 5 -10.65 -3.42 -9.92
CA VAL A 5 -9.95 -2.48 -10.80
C VAL A 5 -10.20 -1.04 -10.37
N LYS A 6 -11.44 -0.69 -9.99
CA LYS A 6 -11.77 0.65 -9.50
C LYS A 6 -11.00 1.01 -8.23
N ASN A 7 -10.94 0.08 -7.27
CA ASN A 7 -10.14 0.24 -6.06
C ASN A 7 -8.65 0.35 -6.38
N ALA A 8 -8.14 -0.45 -7.32
CA ALA A 8 -6.73 -0.42 -7.70
C ALA A 8 -6.34 0.91 -8.35
N SER A 9 -7.18 1.44 -9.25
CA SER A 9 -6.99 2.76 -9.86
C SER A 9 -6.99 3.86 -8.79
N VAL A 10 -7.97 3.90 -7.88
CA VAL A 10 -8.02 4.94 -6.83
C VAL A 10 -6.82 4.84 -5.88
N LEU A 11 -6.39 3.62 -5.52
CA LEU A 11 -5.20 3.44 -4.69
C LEU A 11 -3.94 3.94 -5.43
N ALA A 12 -3.80 3.60 -6.71
CA ALA A 12 -2.68 4.06 -7.53
C ALA A 12 -2.62 5.58 -7.61
N ASP A 13 -3.73 6.23 -7.95
CA ASP A 13 -3.83 7.69 -8.04
C ASP A 13 -3.50 8.35 -6.70
N SER A 14 -4.03 7.82 -5.60
CA SER A 14 -3.78 8.35 -4.25
C SER A 14 -2.32 8.19 -3.80
N LEU A 15 -1.61 7.16 -4.27
CA LEU A 15 -0.18 6.96 -4.00
C LEU A 15 0.65 7.95 -4.83
N LEU A 16 0.31 8.13 -6.12
CA LEU A 16 0.97 9.12 -6.98
C LEU A 16 0.84 10.54 -6.42
N GLU A 17 -0.35 10.92 -5.95
CA GLU A 17 -0.60 12.22 -5.30
C GLU A 17 0.27 12.45 -4.04
N LYS A 18 0.72 11.37 -3.40
CA LYS A 18 1.58 11.40 -2.20
C LYS A 18 3.07 11.37 -2.51
N GLY A 19 3.44 11.36 -3.79
CA GLY A 19 4.83 11.38 -4.24
C GLY A 19 5.47 10.00 -4.38
N PHE A 20 4.69 8.91 -4.32
CA PHE A 20 5.17 7.60 -4.75
C PHE A 20 5.27 7.54 -6.27
N ASN A 21 6.25 6.79 -6.76
CA ASN A 21 6.31 6.40 -8.16
C ASN A 21 5.64 5.03 -8.34
N LEU A 22 4.94 4.86 -9.46
CA LEU A 22 4.48 3.55 -9.90
C LEU A 22 5.25 3.18 -11.17
N VAL A 23 5.70 1.93 -11.27
CA VAL A 23 6.56 1.49 -12.39
C VAL A 23 5.94 1.75 -13.77
N SER A 24 4.61 1.69 -13.88
CA SER A 24 3.84 2.00 -15.09
C SER A 24 3.13 3.37 -15.05
N GLY A 25 3.34 4.18 -14.02
CA GLY A 25 2.61 5.44 -13.80
C GLY A 25 1.15 5.28 -13.40
N GLY A 26 0.69 4.06 -13.11
CA GLY A 26 -0.71 3.74 -12.81
C GLY A 26 -0.96 2.22 -12.83
N THR A 27 -2.22 1.81 -12.94
CA THR A 27 -2.60 0.40 -13.12
C THR A 27 -3.92 0.25 -13.88
N ASP A 28 -3.98 -0.75 -14.77
CA ASP A 28 -5.19 -1.16 -15.50
C ASP A 28 -5.78 -2.48 -14.96
N ASN A 29 -5.20 -3.03 -13.89
CA ASN A 29 -5.60 -4.32 -13.35
C ASN A 29 -5.80 -4.28 -11.82
N HIS A 30 -5.50 -5.37 -11.12
CA HIS A 30 -5.77 -5.54 -9.70
C HIS A 30 -4.56 -5.28 -8.80
N LEU A 31 -3.40 -4.94 -9.36
CA LEU A 31 -2.16 -4.71 -8.63
C LEU A 31 -1.39 -3.52 -9.18
N MET A 32 -0.48 -2.98 -8.37
CA MET A 32 0.49 -1.97 -8.75
C MET A 32 1.86 -2.29 -8.12
N LEU A 33 2.91 -1.85 -8.80
CA LEU A 33 4.28 -1.96 -8.32
C LEU A 33 4.77 -0.55 -7.98
N VAL A 34 5.02 -0.34 -6.69
CA VAL A 34 5.39 0.95 -6.12
C VAL A 34 6.91 1.02 -5.99
N ASP A 35 7.48 2.09 -6.52
CA ASP A 35 8.89 2.45 -6.36
C ASP A 35 9.06 3.37 -5.13
N LEU A 36 9.95 2.95 -4.22
CA LEU A 36 10.19 3.57 -2.93
C LEU A 36 11.45 4.45 -2.90
N GLN A 37 12.21 4.50 -3.99
CA GLN A 37 13.40 5.34 -4.09
C GLN A 37 13.15 6.83 -3.77
N PRO A 38 11.99 7.45 -4.12
CA PRO A 38 11.69 8.84 -3.72
C PRO A 38 11.73 9.09 -2.21
N PHE A 39 11.52 8.04 -1.41
CA PHE A 39 11.50 8.10 0.05
C PHE A 39 12.79 7.59 0.71
N ASN A 40 13.78 7.16 -0.08
CA ASN A 40 15.04 6.56 0.41
C ASN A 40 14.84 5.38 1.38
N ILE A 41 13.75 4.62 1.21
CA ILE A 41 13.47 3.40 1.99
C ILE A 41 13.49 2.16 1.09
N THR A 42 13.77 1.01 1.68
CA THR A 42 13.79 -0.27 0.95
C THR A 42 12.45 -0.99 1.02
N GLY A 43 12.18 -1.87 0.06
CA GLY A 43 10.98 -2.72 0.09
C GLY A 43 10.91 -3.58 1.35
N LYS A 44 12.04 -4.13 1.79
CA LYS A 44 12.14 -4.88 3.05
C LYS A 44 11.80 -4.02 4.28
N GLU A 45 12.24 -2.77 4.31
CA GLU A 45 11.95 -1.87 5.43
C GLU A 45 10.47 -1.49 5.46
N LEU A 46 9.90 -1.08 4.33
CA LEU A 46 8.51 -0.67 4.27
C LEU A 46 7.56 -1.85 4.54
N GLU A 47 7.85 -3.04 3.98
CA GLU A 47 7.10 -4.28 4.26
C GLU A 47 7.01 -4.52 5.78
N LYS A 48 8.16 -4.49 6.47
CA LYS A 48 8.20 -4.70 7.92
C LYS A 48 7.42 -3.63 8.69
N LYS A 49 7.62 -2.36 8.37
CA LYS A 49 6.92 -1.25 9.05
C LYS A 49 5.41 -1.32 8.85
N LEU A 50 4.96 -1.67 7.64
CA LEU A 50 3.54 -1.83 7.34
C LEU A 50 2.92 -2.99 8.11
N ASP A 51 3.63 -4.12 8.25
CA ASP A 51 3.16 -5.25 9.07
C ASP A 51 2.95 -4.85 10.54
N GLU A 52 3.82 -4.00 11.10
CA GLU A 52 3.70 -3.47 12.48
C GLU A 52 2.48 -2.56 12.68
N VAL A 53 1.87 -2.08 11.60
CA VAL A 53 0.65 -1.26 11.60
C VAL A 53 -0.53 -1.96 10.90
N TYR A 54 -0.48 -3.29 10.82
CA TYR A 54 -1.55 -4.17 10.32
C TYR A 54 -1.86 -4.03 8.82
N ILE A 55 -0.91 -3.56 8.02
CA ILE A 55 -0.99 -3.53 6.56
C ILE A 55 0.02 -4.52 6.00
N THR A 56 -0.44 -5.59 5.37
CA THR A 56 0.47 -6.58 4.77
C THR A 56 0.64 -6.33 3.28
N VAL A 57 1.90 -6.17 2.86
CA VAL A 57 2.32 -6.04 1.46
C VAL A 57 3.44 -7.04 1.17
N ASN A 58 3.94 -7.05 -0.07
CA ASN A 58 5.09 -7.87 -0.44
C ASN A 58 6.17 -6.99 -1.08
N LYS A 59 7.37 -7.00 -0.51
CA LYS A 59 8.56 -6.41 -1.14
C LYS A 59 8.78 -7.04 -2.50
N ASN A 60 9.13 -6.22 -3.48
CA ASN A 60 9.21 -6.66 -4.87
C ASN A 60 10.24 -5.82 -5.63
N ALA A 61 11.02 -6.48 -6.49
CA ALA A 61 12.00 -5.78 -7.30
C ALA A 61 11.34 -4.89 -8.34
N ILE A 62 11.93 -3.73 -8.61
CA ILE A 62 11.52 -2.83 -9.70
C ILE A 62 12.46 -2.99 -10.91
N PRO A 63 12.11 -2.48 -12.11
CA PRO A 63 13.03 -2.50 -13.24
C PRO A 63 14.35 -1.81 -12.91
N ASN A 64 15.47 -2.47 -13.22
CA ASN A 64 16.82 -2.01 -12.88
C ASN A 64 17.02 -1.71 -11.39
N ASP A 65 16.43 -2.54 -10.51
CA ASP A 65 16.51 -2.38 -9.06
C ASP A 65 17.98 -2.27 -8.58
N PRO A 66 18.38 -1.18 -7.90
CA PRO A 66 19.72 -1.05 -7.34
C PRO A 66 19.94 -1.92 -6.10
N GLN A 67 18.88 -2.44 -5.49
CA GLN A 67 18.93 -3.27 -4.28
C GLN A 67 18.97 -4.75 -4.62
N SER A 68 19.48 -5.56 -3.69
CA SER A 68 19.47 -7.02 -3.83
C SER A 68 18.04 -7.60 -3.84
N PRO A 69 17.81 -8.80 -4.38
CA PRO A 69 16.51 -9.47 -4.35
C PRO A 69 15.93 -9.70 -2.94
N PHE A 70 16.75 -9.67 -1.89
CA PHE A 70 16.31 -9.82 -0.50
C PHE A 70 15.88 -8.49 0.15
N VAL A 71 16.22 -7.35 -0.47
CA VAL A 71 16.00 -6.00 0.06
C VAL A 71 14.99 -5.25 -0.80
N THR A 72 15.22 -5.20 -2.12
CA THR A 72 14.39 -4.53 -3.15
C THR A 72 14.16 -3.03 -2.94
N SER A 73 13.87 -2.32 -4.02
CA SER A 73 13.50 -0.89 -4.01
C SER A 73 11.99 -0.65 -4.12
N GLY A 74 11.16 -1.70 -4.07
CA GLY A 74 9.73 -1.58 -4.28
C GLY A 74 8.86 -2.51 -3.46
N VAL A 75 7.55 -2.29 -3.54
CA VAL A 75 6.51 -3.16 -2.98
C VAL A 75 5.40 -3.37 -4.00
N ARG A 76 4.83 -4.58 -4.02
CA ARG A 76 3.66 -4.92 -4.81
C ARG A 76 2.42 -4.89 -3.95
N ILE A 77 1.41 -4.15 -4.39
CA ILE A 77 0.14 -3.97 -3.69
C ILE A 77 -1.00 -4.44 -4.59
N GLY A 78 -1.94 -5.20 -4.05
CA GLY A 78 -3.11 -5.68 -4.78
C GLY A 78 -4.41 -5.48 -3.99
N THR A 79 -5.50 -5.19 -4.70
CA THR A 79 -6.81 -4.90 -4.11
C THR A 79 -7.83 -6.06 -4.02
N PRO A 80 -7.63 -7.28 -4.58
CA PRO A 80 -8.65 -8.33 -4.51
C PRO A 80 -9.11 -8.68 -3.08
N ALA A 81 -8.17 -8.87 -2.15
CA ALA A 81 -8.49 -9.32 -0.79
C ALA A 81 -9.37 -8.31 -0.03
N VAL A 82 -8.97 -7.04 -0.04
CA VAL A 82 -9.73 -5.96 0.61
C VAL A 82 -11.06 -5.70 -0.09
N THR A 83 -11.11 -5.86 -1.41
CA THR A 83 -12.35 -5.68 -2.17
C THR A 83 -13.36 -6.78 -1.87
N THR A 84 -12.91 -8.03 -1.75
CA THR A 84 -13.77 -9.16 -1.34
C THR A 84 -14.35 -8.95 0.05
N ARG A 85 -13.60 -8.28 0.94
CA ARG A 85 -14.05 -7.90 2.28
C ARG A 85 -15.05 -6.73 2.29
N GLY A 86 -15.24 -6.04 1.15
CA GLY A 86 -16.25 -4.98 1.00
C GLY A 86 -15.69 -3.57 0.92
N LEU A 87 -14.37 -3.37 1.01
CA LEU A 87 -13.75 -2.06 0.93
C LEU A 87 -13.97 -1.40 -0.44
N LYS A 88 -14.06 -0.08 -0.40
CA LYS A 88 -14.37 0.82 -1.51
C LYS A 88 -13.29 1.89 -1.67
N GLU A 89 -13.51 2.75 -2.65
CA GLU A 89 -12.60 3.79 -3.12
C GLU A 89 -12.14 4.73 -2.01
N ASP A 90 -13.03 5.15 -1.12
CA ASP A 90 -12.66 6.03 0.00
C ASP A 90 -11.79 5.32 1.04
N ASP A 91 -11.95 4.00 1.21
CA ASP A 91 -11.05 3.22 2.06
C ASP A 91 -9.66 3.09 1.40
N MET A 92 -9.58 3.05 0.05
CA MET A 92 -8.30 3.02 -0.66
C MET A 92 -7.50 4.31 -0.48
N LYS A 93 -8.17 5.47 -0.46
CA LYS A 93 -7.52 6.77 -0.17
C LYS A 93 -6.94 6.78 1.25
N GLN A 94 -7.67 6.23 2.22
CA GLN A 94 -7.19 6.10 3.60
C GLN A 94 -5.99 5.14 3.69
N ILE A 95 -6.06 3.99 3.01
CA ILE A 95 -4.93 3.06 2.94
C ILE A 95 -3.69 3.73 2.33
N ALA A 96 -3.84 4.51 1.25
CA ALA A 96 -2.74 5.28 0.67
C ALA A 96 -2.14 6.28 1.68
N GLN A 97 -2.98 6.95 2.48
CA GLN A 97 -2.52 7.85 3.55
C GLN A 97 -1.74 7.09 4.63
N CYS A 98 -2.23 5.92 5.04
CA CYS A 98 -1.53 5.07 6.00
C CYS A 98 -0.15 4.67 5.47
N ILE A 99 -0.07 4.19 4.23
CA ILE A 99 1.19 3.80 3.58
C ILE A 99 2.18 4.96 3.54
N TYR A 100 1.73 6.15 3.17
CA TYR A 100 2.55 7.35 3.16
C TYR A 100 3.12 7.68 4.55
N LEU A 101 2.26 7.72 5.58
CA LEU A 101 2.70 8.01 6.94
C LEU A 101 3.73 6.98 7.45
N THR A 102 3.51 5.70 7.14
CA THR A 102 4.46 4.62 7.46
C THR A 102 5.79 4.81 6.72
N ALA A 103 5.78 5.30 5.49
CA ALA A 103 6.98 5.56 4.70
C ALA A 103 7.76 6.80 5.19
N THR A 104 7.08 7.86 5.64
CA THR A 104 7.71 9.16 5.92
C THR A 104 7.93 9.47 7.40
N ASP A 105 7.08 8.97 8.30
CA ASP A 105 7.05 9.38 9.71
C ASP A 105 6.56 8.25 10.61
N PHE A 106 7.18 7.08 10.50
CA PHE A 106 6.74 5.86 11.18
C PHE A 106 6.63 6.03 12.70
N ASP A 107 7.69 6.53 13.34
CA ASP A 107 7.81 6.56 14.80
C ASP A 107 6.72 7.42 15.46
N ASN A 108 6.25 8.47 14.79
CA ASN A 108 5.20 9.35 15.32
C ASN A 108 3.78 8.97 14.85
N SER A 109 3.66 8.23 13.74
CA SER A 109 2.36 7.94 13.12
C SER A 109 1.85 6.51 13.35
N ALA A 110 2.69 5.58 13.80
CA ALA A 110 2.36 4.16 13.87
C ALA A 110 1.06 3.86 14.64
N ASP A 111 0.85 4.47 15.80
CA ASP A 111 -0.37 4.26 16.60
C ASP A 111 -1.62 4.77 15.89
N LYS A 112 -1.55 5.95 15.27
CA LYS A 112 -2.64 6.51 14.48
C LYS A 112 -2.97 5.64 13.25
N VAL A 113 -1.94 5.10 12.60
CA VAL A 113 -2.13 4.19 11.47
C VAL A 113 -2.80 2.90 11.94
N ARG A 114 -2.36 2.30 13.05
CA ARG A 114 -3.01 1.12 13.64
C ARG A 114 -4.47 1.36 13.96
N GLU A 115 -4.80 2.51 14.55
CA GLU A 115 -6.18 2.90 14.85
C GLU A 115 -7.02 2.99 13.56
N THR A 116 -6.53 3.72 12.56
CA THR A 116 -7.21 3.89 11.26
C THR A 116 -7.46 2.53 10.58
N VAL A 117 -6.44 1.66 10.52
CA VAL A 117 -6.56 0.32 9.92
C VAL A 117 -7.56 -0.53 10.70
N THR A 118 -7.58 -0.43 12.03
CA THR A 118 -8.52 -1.13 12.89
C THR A 118 -9.97 -0.66 12.66
N GLU A 119 -10.20 0.64 12.51
CA GLU A 119 -11.51 1.22 12.21
C GLU A 119 -12.04 0.74 10.84
N ILE A 120 -11.20 0.79 9.80
CA ILE A 120 -11.52 0.24 8.50
C ILE A 120 -11.89 -1.24 8.64
N CYS A 121 -11.10 -2.02 9.39
CA CYS A 121 -11.38 -3.43 9.61
C CYS A 121 -12.71 -3.68 10.34
N ARG A 122 -13.05 -2.88 11.35
CA ARG A 122 -14.32 -2.99 12.10
C ARG A 122 -15.55 -2.70 11.26
N LYS A 123 -15.44 -1.79 10.29
CA LYS A 123 -16.51 -1.51 9.31
C LYS A 123 -16.83 -2.73 8.42
N TYR A 124 -15.89 -3.67 8.28
CA TYR A 124 -16.00 -4.84 7.41
C TYR A 124 -15.59 -6.13 8.16
N PRO A 125 -16.43 -6.67 9.06
CA PRO A 125 -16.12 -7.92 9.78
C PRO A 125 -16.02 -9.12 8.81
N LEU A 126 -15.14 -10.08 9.12
CA LEU A 126 -14.92 -11.28 8.28
C LEU A 126 -15.92 -12.42 8.57
N TYR A 127 -16.40 -12.50 9.81
CA TYR A 127 -17.35 -13.50 10.28
C TYR A 127 -18.32 -12.81 11.24
N GLU A 128 -19.60 -13.19 11.19
CA GLU A 128 -20.58 -12.99 12.27
C GLU A 128 -20.67 -14.27 13.11
#